data_AF-A0A931T5H4-F1
#
_entry.id   AF-A0A931T5H4-F1
#
_cell.length_a   1.000
_cell.length_b   1.000
_cell.length_c   1.000
_cell.angle_alpha   90.00
_cell.angle_beta   90.00
_cell.angle_gamma   90.00
#
_symmetry.space_group_name_H-M   'P 1'
#
loop_
_entity.id
_entity.type
_entity.pdbx_description
1 polymer ?
#
loop_
_entity_poly.entity_id
_entity_poly.type
_entity_poly.pdbx_seq_one_letter_code
_entity_poly.pdbx_strand_id
1 'polypeptide(L)'
;MTRVTDAIFVHPVEARRRFEDFASRELGPADVAEGALLIALEEYPQLDVERELARIDALAERVLERSERDEPSIFRLGHLHAVLFDQEGFIGNVGDYYDERNSYLNEVLERRIGIPITLSILFLRVARLAGLDAHGVGLPGHYLTKICFDLSEVYVDPFHGGRTMTISEIAAFLDEISESQVALRAEHLRAWSVRQTLVRVLANLQAIHERKGDTRRRNRAIERIEILRALGSWDDESGGRR
;
A
#
# COMPACT_ATOMS: atom_id res chain seq x y z
N MET A 1 -15.16 35.04 0.20
CA MET A 1 -14.84 34.77 -1.21
C MET A 1 -13.94 33.55 -1.25
N THR A 2 -14.54 32.36 -1.33
CA THR A 2 -13.81 31.09 -1.43
C THR A 2 -13.15 31.05 -2.80
N ARG A 3 -11.82 31.06 -2.84
CA ARG A 3 -11.10 30.82 -4.10
C ARG A 3 -11.49 29.43 -4.57
N VAL A 4 -12.13 29.38 -5.74
CA VAL A 4 -12.20 28.15 -6.53
C VAL A 4 -10.75 27.82 -6.86
N THR A 5 -10.20 26.79 -6.23
CA THR A 5 -8.92 26.22 -6.64
C THR A 5 -9.15 25.68 -8.04
N ASP A 6 -8.60 26.33 -9.06
CA ASP A 6 -8.62 25.79 -10.42
C ASP A 6 -7.98 24.41 -10.36
N ALA A 7 -8.77 23.36 -10.63
CA ALA A 7 -8.29 21.99 -10.62
C ALA A 7 -7.22 21.86 -11.72
N ILE A 8 -5.95 21.77 -11.32
CA ILE A 8 -4.84 21.61 -12.25
C ILE A 8 -4.97 20.23 -12.88
N PHE A 9 -5.21 20.21 -14.19
CA PHE A 9 -5.26 18.97 -14.96
C PHE A 9 -3.84 18.56 -15.35
N VAL A 10 -3.41 17.37 -14.91
CA VAL A 10 -2.13 16.77 -15.28
C VAL A 10 -2.34 15.84 -16.46
N HIS A 11 -1.76 16.19 -17.61
CA HIS A 11 -1.81 15.34 -18.79
C HIS A 11 -1.15 13.96 -18.52
N PRO A 12 -1.67 12.83 -19.05
CA PRO A 12 -1.10 11.51 -18.76
C PRO A 12 0.40 11.36 -19.02
N VAL A 13 0.94 12.08 -20.02
CA VAL A 13 2.39 12.12 -20.31
C VAL A 13 3.17 12.78 -19.17
N GLU A 14 2.65 13.86 -18.59
CA GLU A 14 3.26 14.51 -17.44
C GLU A 14 3.13 13.64 -16.18
N ALA A 15 1.99 12.96 -15.99
CA ALA A 15 1.83 11.98 -14.91
C ALA A 15 2.85 10.84 -15.02
N ARG A 16 3.07 10.30 -16.24
CA ARG A 16 4.11 9.31 -16.52
C ARG A 16 5.51 9.85 -16.20
N ARG A 17 5.84 11.06 -16.65
CA ARG A 17 7.13 11.70 -16.38
C ARG A 17 7.40 11.85 -14.88
N ARG A 18 6.41 12.29 -14.09
CA ARG A 18 6.54 12.38 -12.63
C ARG A 18 6.77 11.02 -11.98
N PHE A 19 6.11 9.97 -12.47
CA PHE A 19 6.34 8.61 -11.99
C PHE A 19 7.75 8.10 -12.35
N GLU A 20 8.27 8.44 -13.53
CA GLU A 20 9.65 8.13 -13.94
C GLU A 20 10.68 8.85 -13.06
N ASP A 21 10.48 10.15 -12.82
CA ASP A 21 11.32 10.95 -11.90
C ASP A 21 11.34 10.31 -10.51
N PHE A 22 10.16 9.95 -9.97
CA PHE A 22 10.04 9.22 -8.70
C PHE A 22 10.75 7.86 -8.74
N ALA A 23 10.61 7.09 -9.82
CA ALA A 23 11.23 5.78 -9.92
C ALA A 23 12.77 5.86 -10.04
N SER A 24 13.31 7.00 -10.47
CA SER A 24 14.74 7.24 -10.69
C SER A 24 15.53 7.61 -9.42
N ARG A 25 14.86 8.10 -8.38
CA ARG A 25 15.51 8.45 -7.11
C ARG A 25 15.77 7.23 -6.22
N GLU A 26 16.59 7.41 -5.20
CA GLU A 26 16.71 6.47 -4.10
C GLU A 26 15.39 6.45 -3.31
N LEU A 27 14.77 5.27 -3.21
CA LEU A 27 13.46 5.09 -2.59
C LEU A 27 13.62 4.52 -1.18
N GLY A 28 13.25 5.31 -0.19
CA GLY A 28 13.12 4.90 1.19
C GLY A 28 11.71 4.40 1.51
N PRO A 29 11.52 3.68 2.63
CA PRO A 29 10.22 3.12 2.99
C PRO A 29 9.07 4.14 3.01
N ALA A 30 9.32 5.41 3.35
CA ALA A 30 8.31 6.46 3.40
C ALA A 30 7.69 6.84 2.04
N ASP A 31 8.32 6.45 0.93
CA ASP A 31 7.96 6.86 -0.44
C ASP A 31 6.81 6.04 -1.05
N VAL A 32 6.38 4.95 -0.41
CA VAL A 32 5.39 4.02 -0.98
C VAL A 32 4.05 4.70 -1.27
N ALA A 33 3.58 5.57 -0.36
CA ALA A 33 2.30 6.26 -0.54
C ALA A 33 2.34 7.26 -1.71
N GLU A 34 3.44 8.02 -1.85
CA GLU A 34 3.64 8.93 -2.98
C GLU A 34 3.65 8.15 -4.31
N GLY A 35 4.42 7.05 -4.38
CA GLY A 35 4.45 6.21 -5.57
C GLY A 35 3.07 5.66 -5.95
N ALA A 36 2.27 5.27 -4.95
CA ALA A 36 0.90 4.79 -5.18
C ALA A 36 -0.04 5.91 -5.68
N LEU A 37 0.12 7.14 -5.20
CA LEU A 37 -0.63 8.30 -5.69
C LEU A 37 -0.17 8.72 -7.10
N LEU A 38 1.12 8.62 -7.42
CA LEU A 38 1.63 8.86 -8.77
C LEU A 38 1.14 7.82 -9.79
N ILE A 39 0.94 6.55 -9.36
CA ILE A 39 0.26 5.54 -10.17
C ILE A 39 -1.18 5.98 -10.47
N ALA A 40 -1.89 6.50 -9.46
CA ALA A 40 -3.26 6.96 -9.60
C ALA A 40 -3.37 8.24 -10.46
N LEU A 41 -2.38 9.14 -10.42
CA LEU A 41 -2.40 10.41 -11.14
C LEU A 41 -2.60 10.26 -12.66
N GLU A 42 -2.08 9.18 -13.24
CA GLU A 42 -2.28 8.90 -14.67
C GLU A 42 -3.73 8.50 -15.02
N GLU A 43 -4.45 7.92 -14.05
CA GLU A 43 -5.87 7.56 -14.18
C GLU A 43 -6.79 8.71 -13.77
N TYR A 44 -6.36 9.53 -12.81
CA TYR A 44 -7.08 10.67 -12.26
C TYR A 44 -6.28 11.96 -12.48
N PRO A 45 -6.38 12.60 -13.67
CA PRO A 45 -5.62 13.81 -14.01
C PRO A 45 -5.80 15.01 -13.08
N GLN A 46 -6.88 15.07 -12.31
CA GLN A 46 -7.14 16.15 -11.35
C GLN A 46 -6.65 15.83 -9.93
N LEU A 47 -6.02 14.67 -9.74
CA LEU A 47 -5.48 14.26 -8.46
C LEU A 47 -4.38 15.23 -8.02
N ASP A 48 -4.54 15.79 -6.84
CA ASP A 48 -3.52 16.56 -6.15
C ASP A 48 -2.77 15.61 -5.19
N VAL A 49 -1.61 15.13 -5.66
CA VAL A 49 -0.79 14.16 -4.91
C VAL A 49 -0.37 14.70 -3.56
N GLU A 50 0.05 15.97 -3.50
CA GLU A 50 0.51 16.61 -2.26
C GLU A 50 -0.64 16.75 -1.25
N ARG A 51 -1.83 17.11 -1.73
CA ARG A 51 -3.02 17.19 -0.87
C ARG A 51 -3.40 15.82 -0.29
N GLU A 52 -3.36 14.75 -1.08
CA GLU A 52 -3.67 13.42 -0.57
C GLU A 52 -2.58 12.89 0.39
N LEU A 53 -1.30 13.22 0.16
CA LEU A 53 -0.24 12.94 1.14
C LEU A 53 -0.49 13.69 2.46
N ALA A 54 -0.80 14.99 2.39
CA ALA A 54 -1.13 15.79 3.58
C ALA A 54 -2.36 15.24 4.33
N ARG A 55 -3.36 14.72 3.60
CA ARG A 55 -4.52 14.04 4.19
C ARG A 55 -4.12 12.79 4.96
N ILE A 56 -3.18 11.99 4.45
CA ILE A 56 -2.64 10.83 5.16
C ILE A 56 -1.82 11.26 6.38
N ASP A 57 -0.97 12.28 6.23
CA ASP A 57 -0.09 12.77 7.28
C ASP A 57 -0.90 13.32 8.47
N ALA A 58 -2.03 13.98 8.21
CA ALA A 58 -2.98 14.41 9.24
C ALA A 58 -3.58 13.25 10.06
N LEU A 59 -3.67 12.03 9.49
CA LEU A 59 -4.05 10.84 10.28
C LEU A 59 -2.94 10.46 11.25
N ALA A 60 -1.67 10.63 10.87
CA ALA A 60 -0.53 10.35 11.76
C ALA A 60 -0.46 11.38 12.90
N GLU A 61 -0.73 12.65 12.61
CA GLU A 61 -0.86 13.69 13.64
C GLU A 61 -1.91 13.30 14.69
N ARG A 62 -3.09 12.82 14.27
CA ARG A 62 -4.13 12.32 15.20
C ARG A 62 -3.71 11.10 16.01
N VAL A 63 -2.78 10.29 15.50
CA VAL A 63 -2.19 9.18 16.28
C VAL A 63 -1.26 9.76 17.35
N LEU A 64 -0.38 10.70 16.97
CA LEU A 64 0.56 11.35 17.87
C LEU A 64 -0.11 12.23 18.95
N GLU A 65 -1.24 12.88 18.64
CA GLU A 65 -2.04 13.65 19.60
C GLU A 65 -2.61 12.77 20.74
N ARG A 66 -2.74 11.46 20.50
CA ARG A 66 -3.16 10.49 21.51
C ARG A 66 -2.00 9.92 22.30
N SER A 67 -0.78 10.11 21.80
CA SER A 67 0.44 9.54 22.36
C SER A 67 0.98 10.37 23.51
N GLU A 68 1.48 9.71 24.55
CA GLU A 68 2.32 10.34 25.57
C GLU A 68 3.80 10.31 25.16
N ARG A 69 4.59 11.26 25.67
CA ARG A 69 6.00 11.49 25.25
C ARG A 69 6.90 10.26 25.39
N ASP A 70 6.68 9.46 26.43
CA ASP A 70 7.51 8.29 26.79
C ASP A 70 6.71 6.98 26.75
N GLU A 71 5.60 6.96 26.01
CA GLU A 71 4.80 5.74 25.90
C GLU A 71 5.54 4.65 25.09
N PRO A 72 5.44 3.38 25.51
CA PRO A 72 5.89 2.26 24.71
C PRO A 72 5.21 2.24 23.33
N SER A 73 5.98 1.98 22.27
CA SER A 73 5.50 1.98 20.88
C SER A 73 4.29 1.07 20.62
N ILE A 74 4.07 0.04 21.44
CA ILE A 74 2.89 -0.82 21.33
C ILE A 74 1.57 -0.08 21.59
N PHE A 75 1.56 0.92 22.48
CA PHE A 75 0.37 1.76 22.70
C PHE A 75 0.08 2.62 21.48
N ARG A 76 1.13 3.11 20.82
CA ARG A 76 1.00 3.86 19.57
C ARG A 76 0.45 3.01 18.42
N LEU A 77 0.76 1.72 18.36
CA LEU A 77 0.09 0.79 17.45
C LEU A 77 -1.42 0.70 17.77
N GLY A 78 -1.80 0.68 19.04
CA GLY A 78 -3.22 0.76 19.45
C GLY A 78 -3.90 2.07 19.02
N HIS A 79 -3.23 3.21 19.17
CA HIS A 79 -3.74 4.51 18.70
C HIS A 79 -3.90 4.56 17.18
N LEU A 80 -2.95 3.98 16.44
CA LEU A 80 -3.03 3.82 14.99
C LEU A 80 -4.27 3.02 14.59
N HIS A 81 -4.54 1.89 15.27
CA HIS A 81 -5.74 1.10 15.01
C HIS A 81 -7.01 1.90 15.29
N ALA A 82 -7.08 2.59 16.42
CA ALA A 82 -8.24 3.38 16.79
C ALA A 82 -8.52 4.50 15.77
N VAL A 83 -7.49 5.12 15.21
CA VAL A 83 -7.65 6.17 14.20
C VAL A 83 -8.08 5.57 12.86
N LEU A 84 -7.38 4.57 12.34
CA LEU A 84 -7.65 4.06 10.99
C LEU A 84 -8.89 3.17 10.91
N PHE A 85 -9.08 2.27 11.86
CA PHE A 85 -10.12 1.25 11.76
C PHE A 85 -11.37 1.63 12.54
N ASP A 86 -11.24 2.11 13.79
CA ASP A 86 -12.42 2.41 14.61
C ASP A 86 -13.06 3.75 14.26
N GLN A 87 -12.26 4.79 13.97
CA GLN A 87 -12.76 6.14 13.66
C GLN A 87 -12.97 6.37 12.17
N GLU A 88 -11.94 6.09 11.35
CA GLU A 88 -12.05 6.29 9.90
C GLU A 88 -12.76 5.14 9.19
N GLY A 89 -12.87 3.95 9.80
CA GLY A 89 -13.63 2.85 9.21
C GLY A 89 -13.00 2.23 7.97
N PHE A 90 -11.67 2.32 7.81
CA PHE A 90 -10.98 1.68 6.69
C PHE A 90 -11.18 0.16 6.72
N ILE A 91 -11.62 -0.43 5.61
CA ILE A 91 -11.93 -1.87 5.55
C ILE A 91 -11.68 -2.47 4.17
N GLY A 92 -11.41 -3.77 4.15
CA GLY A 92 -11.29 -4.57 2.93
C GLY A 92 -12.60 -4.69 2.14
N ASN A 93 -12.51 -4.59 0.81
CA ASN A 93 -13.64 -4.83 -0.08
C ASN A 93 -13.85 -6.32 -0.34
N VAL A 94 -14.61 -7.00 0.54
CA VAL A 94 -14.95 -8.42 0.35
C VAL A 94 -16.04 -8.61 -0.72
N GLY A 95 -16.93 -7.64 -0.88
CA GLY A 95 -18.08 -7.74 -1.79
C GLY A 95 -17.75 -7.54 -3.27
N ASP A 96 -16.76 -6.69 -3.57
CA ASP A 96 -16.28 -6.44 -4.94
C ASP A 96 -14.76 -6.25 -4.94
N TYR A 97 -14.05 -7.34 -4.71
CA TYR A 97 -12.59 -7.36 -4.59
C TYR A 97 -11.88 -6.81 -5.85
N TYR A 98 -12.45 -7.04 -7.03
CA TYR A 98 -11.85 -6.69 -8.32
C TYR A 98 -12.27 -5.31 -8.87
N ASP A 99 -12.98 -4.50 -8.10
CA ASP A 99 -13.16 -3.08 -8.36
C ASP A 99 -11.79 -2.38 -8.43
N GLU A 100 -11.45 -1.82 -9.59
CA GLU A 100 -10.16 -1.16 -9.85
C GLU A 100 -9.89 -0.01 -8.88
N ARG A 101 -10.94 0.66 -8.41
CA ARG A 101 -10.84 1.77 -7.46
C ARG A 101 -10.23 1.30 -6.13
N ASN A 102 -10.36 0.02 -5.77
CA ASN A 102 -9.69 -0.51 -4.58
C ASN A 102 -8.16 -0.47 -4.71
N SER A 103 -7.62 -0.42 -5.94
CA SER A 103 -6.17 -0.41 -6.24
C SER A 103 -5.59 1.00 -6.40
N TYR A 104 -6.41 2.05 -6.30
CA TYR A 104 -5.97 3.45 -6.39
C TYR A 104 -6.05 4.13 -5.02
N LEU A 105 -4.93 4.63 -4.50
CA LEU A 105 -4.87 5.11 -3.12
C LEU A 105 -5.81 6.30 -2.86
N ASN A 106 -5.99 7.22 -3.82
CA ASN A 106 -6.95 8.32 -3.70
C ASN A 106 -8.40 7.83 -3.53
N GLU A 107 -8.79 6.79 -4.25
CA GLU A 107 -10.12 6.18 -4.13
C GLU A 107 -10.28 5.44 -2.80
N VAL A 108 -9.22 4.78 -2.32
CA VAL A 108 -9.20 4.14 -1.00
C VAL A 108 -9.39 5.17 0.11
N LEU A 109 -8.68 6.30 0.05
CA LEU A 109 -8.85 7.41 1.01
C LEU A 109 -10.27 7.95 1.02
N GLU A 110 -10.87 8.11 -0.16
CA GLU A 110 -12.22 8.67 -0.28
C GLU A 110 -13.30 7.69 0.20
N ARG A 111 -13.21 6.44 -0.25
CA ARG A 111 -14.23 5.42 0.01
C ARG A 111 -14.05 4.69 1.32
N ARG A 112 -12.86 4.79 1.94
CA ARG A 112 -12.40 3.98 3.08
C ARG A 112 -12.43 2.48 2.80
N ILE A 113 -12.36 2.10 1.54
CA ILE A 113 -12.50 0.72 1.06
C ILE A 113 -11.33 0.41 0.13
N GLY A 114 -10.64 -0.71 0.37
CA GLY A 114 -9.46 -1.08 -0.42
C GLY A 114 -9.21 -2.59 -0.51
N ILE A 115 -8.06 -2.93 -1.07
CA ILE A 115 -7.50 -4.29 -1.08
C ILE A 115 -6.31 -4.37 -0.11
N PRO A 116 -5.80 -5.57 0.21
CA PRO A 116 -4.78 -5.72 1.25
C PRO A 116 -3.57 -4.81 1.07
N ILE A 117 -3.07 -4.68 -0.16
CA ILE A 117 -1.90 -3.85 -0.43
C ILE A 117 -2.17 -2.34 -0.29
N THR A 118 -3.32 -1.83 -0.74
CA THR A 118 -3.59 -0.37 -0.68
C THR A 118 -3.92 0.10 0.73
N LEU A 119 -4.66 -0.70 1.51
CA LEU A 119 -4.89 -0.44 2.93
C LEU A 119 -3.58 -0.53 3.73
N SER A 120 -2.69 -1.45 3.35
CA SER A 120 -1.35 -1.56 3.93
C SER A 120 -0.48 -0.35 3.60
N ILE A 121 -0.53 0.19 2.38
CA ILE A 121 0.22 1.41 2.03
C ILE A 121 -0.20 2.60 2.89
N LEU A 122 -1.51 2.79 3.10
CA LEU A 122 -2.04 3.80 4.03
C LEU A 122 -1.50 3.57 5.44
N PHE A 123 -1.67 2.35 5.96
CA PHE A 123 -1.21 1.98 7.31
C PHE A 123 0.29 2.27 7.49
N LEU A 124 1.13 1.87 6.53
CA LEU A 124 2.58 2.04 6.58
C LEU A 124 3.00 3.51 6.63
N ARG A 125 2.34 4.40 5.88
CA ARG A 125 2.65 5.84 5.91
C ARG A 125 2.32 6.43 7.28
N VAL A 126 1.13 6.13 7.80
CA VAL A 126 0.67 6.65 9.09
C VAL A 126 1.51 6.09 10.24
N ALA A 127 1.79 4.78 10.23
CA ALA A 127 2.60 4.12 11.25
C ALA A 127 4.01 4.73 11.35
N ARG A 128 4.68 4.95 10.21
CA ARG A 128 6.04 5.51 10.20
C ARG A 128 6.10 6.95 10.65
N LEU A 129 5.12 7.76 10.25
CA LEU A 129 5.03 9.15 10.73
C LEU A 129 4.68 9.21 12.23
N ALA A 130 3.96 8.21 12.73
CA ALA A 130 3.80 8.01 14.17
C ALA A 130 5.07 7.46 14.85
N GLY A 131 6.18 7.23 14.13
CA GLY A 131 7.43 6.73 14.73
C GLY A 131 7.45 5.23 15.02
N LEU A 132 6.63 4.44 14.33
CA LEU A 132 6.71 2.98 14.34
C LEU A 132 7.65 2.48 13.24
N ASP A 133 8.46 1.46 13.55
CA ASP A 133 9.26 0.75 12.56
C ASP A 133 8.38 -0.23 11.79
N ALA A 134 7.75 0.27 10.72
CA ALA A 134 6.75 -0.45 9.96
C ALA A 134 7.26 -0.88 8.58
N HIS A 135 6.97 -2.11 8.18
CA HIS A 135 7.34 -2.69 6.88
C HIS A 135 6.16 -3.39 6.23
N GLY A 136 6.10 -3.36 4.90
CA GLY A 136 5.15 -4.16 4.16
C GLY A 136 5.70 -5.56 3.93
N VAL A 137 4.81 -6.55 3.91
CA VAL A 137 5.15 -7.98 3.75
C VAL A 137 4.21 -8.55 2.71
N GLY A 138 4.74 -8.90 1.54
CA GLY A 138 3.94 -9.50 0.48
C GLY A 138 3.82 -11.00 0.63
N LEU A 139 2.58 -11.47 0.68
CA LEU A 139 2.23 -12.88 0.74
C LEU A 139 1.63 -13.34 -0.60
N PRO A 140 1.68 -14.65 -0.92
CA PRO A 140 0.85 -15.21 -1.96
C PRO A 140 -0.62 -14.86 -1.71
N GLY A 141 -1.29 -14.25 -2.69
CA GLY A 141 -2.71 -13.88 -2.59
C GLY A 141 -3.05 -12.69 -1.66
N HIS A 142 -2.14 -12.26 -0.77
CA HIS A 142 -2.43 -11.24 0.25
C HIS A 142 -1.27 -10.27 0.51
N TYR A 143 -1.44 -9.30 1.41
CA TYR A 143 -0.38 -8.38 1.81
C TYR A 143 -0.61 -7.98 3.27
N LEU A 144 0.44 -8.06 4.09
CA LEU A 144 0.41 -7.68 5.49
C LEU A 144 1.35 -6.52 5.76
N THR A 145 1.24 -5.97 6.96
CA THR A 145 2.23 -5.07 7.52
C THR A 145 2.90 -5.72 8.72
N LYS A 146 4.13 -5.33 8.98
CA LYS A 146 4.94 -5.80 10.10
C LYS A 146 5.45 -4.60 10.88
N ILE A 147 5.24 -4.60 12.18
CA ILE A 147 5.80 -3.62 13.11
C ILE A 147 6.91 -4.29 13.91
N CYS A 148 8.11 -3.72 13.85
CA CYS A 148 9.26 -4.17 14.61
C CYS A 148 9.36 -3.38 15.93
N PHE A 149 9.64 -4.11 17.00
CA PHE A 149 10.02 -3.61 18.32
C PHE A 149 11.38 -4.20 18.69
N ASP A 150 12.01 -3.69 19.75
CA ASP A 150 13.37 -4.07 20.15
C ASP A 150 13.63 -5.58 20.21
N LEU A 151 12.66 -6.38 20.66
CA LEU A 151 12.80 -7.82 20.86
C LEU A 151 11.67 -8.66 20.23
N SER A 152 10.81 -8.04 19.42
CA SER A 152 9.64 -8.73 18.87
C SER A 152 9.12 -8.06 17.60
N GLU A 153 8.38 -8.80 16.80
CA GLU A 153 7.63 -8.27 15.65
C GLU A 153 6.15 -8.64 15.75
N VAL A 154 5.28 -7.76 15.25
CA VAL A 154 3.84 -7.98 15.16
C VAL A 154 3.41 -7.82 13.72
N TYR A 155 2.63 -8.78 13.22
CA TYR A 155 2.01 -8.69 11.90
C TYR A 155 0.59 -8.15 12.04
N VAL A 156 0.23 -7.22 11.17
CA VAL A 156 -1.09 -6.58 11.14
C VAL A 156 -1.66 -6.73 9.75
N ASP A 157 -2.95 -7.05 9.69
CA ASP A 157 -3.74 -7.15 8.48
C ASP A 157 -4.72 -5.97 8.36
N PRO A 158 -4.35 -4.89 7.66
CA PRO A 158 -5.23 -3.75 7.41
C PRO A 158 -6.49 -4.10 6.60
N PHE A 159 -6.50 -5.18 5.82
CA PHE A 159 -7.70 -5.60 5.08
C PHE A 159 -8.80 -6.06 6.02
N HIS A 160 -8.42 -6.76 7.09
CA HIS A 160 -9.35 -7.25 8.11
C HIS A 160 -9.42 -6.32 9.34
N GLY A 161 -9.46 -5.00 9.10
CA GLY A 161 -9.65 -4.00 10.16
C GLY A 161 -8.49 -3.91 11.14
N GLY A 162 -7.27 -4.19 10.68
CA GLY A 162 -6.08 -4.17 11.53
C GLY A 162 -5.95 -5.40 12.43
N ARG A 163 -6.47 -6.55 12.03
CA ARG A 163 -6.28 -7.78 12.83
C ARG A 163 -4.78 -8.07 13.02
N THR A 164 -4.34 -8.22 14.26
CA THR A 164 -2.98 -8.70 14.55
C THR A 164 -2.92 -10.21 14.35
N MET A 165 -1.84 -10.70 13.73
CA MET A 165 -1.67 -12.12 13.40
C MET A 165 -0.33 -12.66 13.93
N THR A 166 -0.36 -13.87 14.46
CA THR A 166 0.83 -14.67 14.77
C THR A 166 1.33 -15.39 13.52
N ILE A 167 2.60 -15.84 13.53
CA ILE A 167 3.17 -16.63 12.42
C ILE A 167 2.33 -17.89 12.13
N SER A 168 1.82 -18.56 13.16
CA SER A 168 0.94 -19.73 13.01
C SER A 168 -0.40 -19.38 12.35
N GLU A 169 -0.99 -18.22 12.69
CA GLU A 169 -2.21 -17.75 12.01
C GLU A 169 -1.95 -17.35 10.56
N ILE A 170 -0.80 -16.75 10.26
CA ILE A 170 -0.40 -16.44 8.88
C ILE A 170 -0.24 -17.73 8.07
N ALA A 171 0.39 -18.75 8.65
CA ALA A 171 0.53 -20.05 7.99
C ALA A 171 -0.84 -20.69 7.71
N ALA A 172 -1.72 -20.72 8.70
CA ALA A 172 -3.08 -21.25 8.54
C ALA A 172 -3.89 -20.45 7.50
N PHE A 173 -3.76 -19.12 7.48
CA PHE A 173 -4.40 -18.27 6.49
C PHE A 173 -3.89 -18.55 5.07
N LEU A 174 -2.58 -18.74 4.89
CA LEU A 174 -2.01 -19.11 3.58
C LEU A 174 -2.51 -20.46 3.07
N ASP A 175 -2.65 -21.45 3.96
CA ASP A 175 -3.19 -22.76 3.63
C ASP A 175 -4.67 -22.67 3.22
N GLU A 176 -5.43 -21.72 3.76
CA GLU A 176 -6.84 -21.51 3.43
C GLU A 176 -7.04 -20.83 2.06
N ILE A 177 -6.23 -19.81 1.74
CA ILE A 177 -6.41 -19.01 0.52
C ILE A 177 -5.70 -19.58 -0.71
N SER A 178 -4.81 -20.56 -0.53
CA SER A 178 -3.98 -21.09 -1.62
C SER A 178 -4.54 -22.42 -2.15
N GLU A 179 -4.88 -22.47 -3.43
CA GLU A 179 -5.37 -23.70 -4.09
C GLU A 179 -4.32 -24.83 -4.08
N SER A 180 -3.04 -24.46 -4.14
CA SER A 180 -1.90 -25.34 -3.87
C SER A 180 -1.41 -25.04 -2.46
N GLN A 181 -1.27 -26.04 -1.59
CA GLN A 181 -0.79 -25.82 -0.22
C GLN A 181 0.57 -25.11 -0.22
N VAL A 182 0.57 -23.79 0.01
CA VAL A 182 1.79 -22.99 0.04
C VAL A 182 2.23 -22.90 1.50
N ALA A 183 3.19 -23.74 1.85
CA ALA A 183 3.82 -23.68 3.16
C ALA A 183 4.45 -22.31 3.39
N LEU A 184 4.17 -21.70 4.54
CA LEU A 184 4.82 -20.46 4.97
C LEU A 184 6.33 -20.67 5.09
N ARG A 185 7.11 -19.77 4.48
CA ARG A 185 8.58 -19.76 4.52
C ARG A 185 9.05 -18.43 5.07
N ALA A 186 10.25 -18.42 5.67
CA ALA A 186 10.85 -17.19 6.19
C ALA A 186 11.00 -16.09 5.13
N GLU A 187 11.15 -16.46 3.85
CA GLU A 187 11.19 -15.52 2.73
C GLU A 187 9.90 -14.70 2.57
N HIS A 188 8.74 -15.29 2.88
CA HIS A 188 7.45 -14.62 2.81
C HIS A 188 7.27 -13.56 3.92
N LEU A 189 8.08 -13.60 4.97
CA LEU A 189 8.01 -12.68 6.12
C LEU A 189 9.03 -11.53 6.04
N ARG A 190 9.83 -11.49 4.95
CA ARG A 190 10.79 -10.41 4.72
C ARG A 190 10.06 -9.11 4.35
N ALA A 191 10.62 -8.00 4.82
CA ALA A 191 10.17 -6.68 4.43
C ALA A 191 10.32 -6.49 2.91
N TRP A 192 9.25 -6.04 2.26
CA TRP A 192 9.28 -5.66 0.85
C TRP A 192 9.80 -4.23 0.67
N SER A 193 10.57 -4.03 -0.39
CA SER A 193 10.96 -2.71 -0.85
C SER A 193 9.77 -1.92 -1.41
N VAL A 194 9.97 -0.61 -1.58
CA VAL A 194 9.00 0.26 -2.26
C VAL A 194 8.70 -0.25 -3.67
N ARG A 195 9.74 -0.65 -4.42
CA ARG A 195 9.60 -1.14 -5.79
C ARG A 195 8.77 -2.42 -5.86
N GLN A 196 9.01 -3.39 -4.97
CA GLN A 196 8.23 -4.63 -4.91
C GLN A 196 6.75 -4.34 -4.63
N THR A 197 6.48 -3.43 -3.69
CA THR A 197 5.11 -3.03 -3.33
C THR A 197 4.40 -2.36 -4.49
N LEU A 198 5.02 -1.37 -5.15
CA LEU A 198 4.42 -0.66 -6.27
C LEU A 198 4.25 -1.55 -7.51
N VAL A 199 5.18 -2.49 -7.77
CA VAL A 199 5.00 -3.49 -8.84
C VAL A 199 3.80 -4.38 -8.55
N ARG A 200 3.55 -4.76 -7.30
CA ARG A 200 2.36 -5.54 -6.95
C ARG A 200 1.06 -4.74 -7.09
N VAL A 201 1.06 -3.45 -6.75
CA VAL A 201 -0.09 -2.55 -7.05
C VAL A 201 -0.38 -2.53 -8.55
N LEU A 202 0.64 -2.34 -9.38
CA LEU A 202 0.49 -2.33 -10.83
C LEU A 202 0.09 -3.69 -11.41
N ALA A 203 0.59 -4.79 -10.84
CA ALA A 203 0.20 -6.14 -11.25
C ALA A 203 -1.30 -6.41 -10.96
N ASN A 204 -1.83 -5.89 -9.86
CA ASN A 204 -3.27 -5.97 -9.58
C ASN A 204 -4.07 -5.18 -10.64
N LEU A 205 -3.67 -3.95 -10.95
CA LEU A 205 -4.29 -3.14 -12.01
C LEU A 205 -4.19 -3.81 -13.38
N GLN A 206 -3.03 -4.38 -13.73
CA GLN A 206 -2.83 -5.15 -14.95
C GLN A 206 -3.83 -6.30 -15.05
N ALA A 207 -3.95 -7.11 -13.99
CA ALA A 207 -4.87 -8.25 -13.96
C ALA A 207 -6.34 -7.83 -14.06
N ILE A 208 -6.73 -6.74 -13.38
CA ILE A 208 -8.09 -6.18 -13.46
C ILE A 208 -8.39 -5.69 -14.88
N HIS A 209 -7.48 -4.94 -15.51
CA HIS A 209 -7.67 -4.42 -16.86
C HIS A 209 -7.63 -5.51 -17.93
N GLU A 210 -6.81 -6.56 -17.76
CA GLU A 210 -6.83 -7.76 -18.60
C GLU A 210 -8.23 -8.42 -18.58
N ARG A 211 -8.78 -8.67 -17.40
CA ARG A 211 -10.12 -9.26 -17.24
C ARG A 211 -11.23 -8.41 -17.87
N LYS A 212 -11.07 -7.09 -17.88
CA LYS A 212 -12.01 -6.15 -18.51
C LYS A 212 -11.79 -5.97 -20.02
N GLY A 213 -10.74 -6.57 -20.59
CA GLY A 213 -10.37 -6.37 -22.00
C GLY A 213 -9.79 -4.98 -22.32
N ASP A 214 -9.44 -4.17 -21.31
CA ASP A 214 -8.88 -2.83 -21.49
C ASP A 214 -7.36 -2.92 -21.74
N THR A 215 -7.03 -3.22 -23.00
CA THR A 215 -5.64 -3.37 -23.45
C THR A 215 -4.81 -2.11 -23.19
N ARG A 216 -5.41 -0.92 -23.31
CA ARG A 216 -4.70 0.35 -23.15
C ARG A 216 -4.25 0.55 -21.70
N ARG A 217 -5.17 0.42 -20.74
CA ARG A 217 -4.82 0.57 -19.31
C ARG A 217 -3.92 -0.55 -18.81
N ARG A 218 -4.13 -1.77 -19.30
CA ARG A 218 -3.22 -2.90 -19.03
C ARG A 218 -1.79 -2.59 -19.47
N ASN A 219 -1.59 -2.14 -20.70
CA ASN A 219 -0.24 -1.84 -21.21
C ASN A 219 0.42 -0.70 -20.42
N ARG A 220 -0.33 0.35 -20.03
CA ARG A 220 0.19 1.39 -19.12
C ARG A 220 0.68 0.83 -17.78
N ALA A 221 -0.02 -0.16 -17.22
CA ALA A 221 0.44 -0.81 -15.99
C ALA A 221 1.74 -1.59 -16.21
N ILE A 222 1.85 -2.32 -17.33
CA ILE A 222 3.07 -3.05 -17.72
C ILE A 222 4.25 -2.11 -17.90
N GLU A 223 4.09 -1.01 -18.63
CA GLU A 223 5.15 0.00 -18.84
C GLU A 223 5.69 0.55 -17.50
N ARG A 224 4.81 0.85 -16.55
CA ARG A 224 5.22 1.31 -15.20
C ARG A 224 5.91 0.23 -14.39
N ILE A 225 5.51 -1.03 -14.55
CA ILE A 225 6.23 -2.16 -13.95
C ILE A 225 7.66 -2.19 -14.50
N GLU A 226 7.82 -2.10 -15.82
CA GLU A 226 9.12 -2.09 -16.49
C GLU A 226 10.01 -0.93 -16.02
N ILE A 227 9.45 0.27 -15.86
CA ILE A 227 10.16 1.43 -15.29
C ILE A 227 10.70 1.11 -13.89
N LEU A 228 9.86 0.56 -13.01
CA LEU A 228 10.29 0.17 -11.66
C LEU A 228 11.34 -0.95 -11.71
N ARG A 229 11.26 -1.85 -12.70
CA ARG A 229 12.18 -2.97 -12.86
C ARG A 229 13.55 -2.56 -13.37
N ALA A 230 13.62 -1.68 -14.34
CA ALA A 230 14.88 -1.25 -14.96
C ALA A 230 15.84 -0.56 -13.96
N LEU A 231 15.30 0.00 -12.88
CA LEU A 231 16.01 0.86 -11.93
C LEU A 231 16.26 0.19 -10.56
N GLY A 232 15.95 -1.10 -10.41
CA GLY A 232 16.12 -1.83 -9.15
C GLY A 232 17.05 -3.03 -9.28
N SER A 233 17.81 -3.33 -8.23
CA SER A 233 18.39 -4.67 -8.04
C SER A 233 17.26 -5.62 -7.67
N TRP A 234 16.88 -6.49 -8.61
CA TRP A 234 15.98 -7.60 -8.33
C TRP A 234 16.85 -8.71 -7.76
N ASP A 235 16.87 -8.86 -6.43
CA ASP A 235 17.28 -10.12 -5.82
C ASP A 235 16.17 -11.14 -6.12
N ASP A 236 16.11 -11.57 -7.37
CA ASP A 236 15.12 -12.49 -7.91
C ASP A 236 15.59 -13.92 -7.63
N GLU A 237 15.43 -14.36 -6.37
CA GLU A 237 15.54 -15.78 -6.00
C GLU A 237 14.24 -16.37 -5.44
N SER A 238 13.08 -15.73 -5.67
CA SER A 238 11.81 -16.24 -5.14
C SER A 238 10.63 -16.01 -6.08
N GLY A 239 10.73 -16.54 -7.30
CA GLY A 239 9.63 -16.48 -8.27
C GLY A 239 9.75 -17.59 -9.30
N GLY A 240 9.35 -18.80 -8.92
CA GLY A 240 9.35 -19.98 -9.77
C GLY A 240 8.81 -19.69 -11.17
N ARG A 241 9.65 -19.98 -12.18
CA ARG A 241 9.16 -20.32 -13.50
C ARG A 241 8.49 -21.70 -13.41
N ARG A 242 7.25 -21.73 -13.91
CA ARG A 242 6.40 -22.86 -14.34
C ARG A 242 5.22 -23.14 -13.44
#